data_AF-A0A3B0VAU9-F1
#
_entry.id   AF-A0A3B0VAU9-F1
#
_cell.length_a   1.000
_cell.length_b   1.000
_cell.length_c   1.000
_cell.angle_alpha   90.00
_cell.angle_beta   90.00
_cell.angle_gamma   90.00
#
_symmetry.space_group_name_H-M   'P 1'
#
loop_
_entity.id
_entity.type
_entity.pdbx_description
1 polymer ?
#
loop_
_entity_poly.entity_id
_entity_poly.type
_entity_poly.pdbx_seq_one_letter_code
_entity_poly.pdbx_strand_id
1 'polypeptide(L)'
;MSNWQIIWITIKRYNMSAMYNPPHPGEIIKEDVLEAEGINVTEAARQLGISRVTLSRLLNGKTGVSVDMALRLSQWLGTTPEIWLRMQDVYDLWQARKTKRPHIKPLESRENTCSPA
;
A
#
# COMPACT_ATOMS: atom_id res chain seq x y z
N MET A 1 -18.21 13.16 12.09
CA MET A 1 -17.69 12.48 10.88
C MET A 1 -16.88 11.31 11.38
N SER A 2 -17.27 10.07 11.06
CA SER A 2 -16.57 8.89 11.59
C SER A 2 -15.20 8.78 10.93
N ASN A 3 -14.14 8.39 11.67
CA ASN A 3 -12.80 8.14 11.12
C ASN A 3 -12.86 7.18 9.91
N TRP A 4 -13.85 6.29 9.90
CA TRP A 4 -14.16 5.40 8.78
C TRP A 4 -14.47 6.13 7.45
N GLN A 5 -15.11 7.30 7.48
CA GLN A 5 -15.33 8.11 6.27
C GLN A 5 -14.05 8.83 5.82
N ILE A 6 -13.11 9.14 6.73
CA ILE A 6 -11.83 9.77 6.35
C ILE A 6 -10.95 8.76 5.62
N ILE A 7 -10.91 7.50 6.06
CA ILE A 7 -10.22 6.42 5.32
C ILE A 7 -10.88 6.27 3.93
N TRP A 8 -12.21 6.21 3.83
CA TRP A 8 -12.90 6.08 2.54
C TRP A 8 -12.70 7.29 1.61
N ILE A 9 -12.73 8.51 2.15
CA ILE A 9 -12.49 9.75 1.39
C ILE A 9 -11.02 9.85 0.97
N THR A 10 -10.08 9.52 1.85
CA THR A 10 -8.65 9.49 1.54
C THR A 10 -8.41 8.51 0.40
N ILE A 11 -8.98 7.32 0.46
CA ILE A 11 -8.63 6.29 -0.51
C ILE A 11 -9.36 6.45 -1.86
N LYS A 12 -10.64 6.85 -1.90
CA LYS A 12 -11.31 7.16 -3.18
C LYS A 12 -10.74 8.40 -3.87
N ARG A 13 -10.09 9.31 -3.12
CA ARG A 13 -9.55 10.58 -3.62
C ARG A 13 -8.06 10.52 -3.94
N TYR A 14 -7.41 9.36 -3.82
CA TYR A 14 -6.00 9.14 -4.15
C TYR A 14 -5.79 9.05 -5.68
N ASN A 15 -6.01 10.17 -6.36
CA ASN A 15 -5.65 10.37 -7.76
C ASN A 15 -4.21 10.93 -7.82
N MET A 16 -3.25 10.01 -7.94
CA MET A 16 -1.96 10.10 -8.67
C MET A 16 -1.22 11.46 -8.86
N SER A 17 -1.23 12.38 -7.90
CA SER A 17 -0.23 13.45 -7.84
C SER A 17 0.81 13.09 -6.78
N ALA A 18 2.09 13.22 -7.14
CA ALA A 18 3.23 12.79 -6.35
C ALA A 18 3.15 13.33 -4.90
N MET A 19 2.64 12.52 -3.97
CA MET A 19 2.72 12.85 -2.57
C MET A 19 4.18 12.86 -2.14
N TYR A 20 4.57 13.95 -1.49
CA TYR A 20 5.83 14.05 -0.80
C TYR A 20 5.71 13.23 0.49
N ASN A 21 6.40 12.08 0.56
CA ASN A 21 6.40 11.15 1.71
C ASN A 21 5.06 10.44 1.99
N PRO A 22 4.62 9.51 1.12
CA PRO A 22 3.48 8.65 1.42
C PRO A 22 3.74 7.80 2.67
N PRO A 23 2.75 7.65 3.57
CA PRO A 23 2.87 6.82 4.77
C PRO A 23 2.93 5.33 4.41
N HIS A 24 3.54 4.52 5.27
CA HIS A 24 3.55 3.07 5.07
C HIS A 24 2.13 2.51 5.34
N PRO A 25 1.61 1.55 4.56
CA PRO A 25 0.26 1.02 4.77
C PRO A 25 0.04 0.46 6.18
N GLY A 26 1.08 -0.12 6.78
CA GLY A 26 1.05 -0.61 8.16
C GLY A 26 0.91 0.49 9.22
N GLU A 27 1.43 1.69 8.98
CA GLU A 27 1.25 2.83 9.90
C GLU A 27 -0.22 3.28 9.89
N ILE A 28 -0.84 3.32 8.71
CA ILE A 28 -2.27 3.60 8.55
C ILE A 28 -3.13 2.56 9.30
N ILE A 29 -2.81 1.26 9.20
CA ILE A 29 -3.54 0.23 9.95
C ILE A 29 -3.40 0.44 11.46
N LYS A 30 -2.23 0.91 11.92
CA LYS A 30 -2.01 1.16 13.35
C LYS A 30 -2.85 2.33 13.84
N GLU A 31 -2.74 3.48 13.20
CA GLU A 31 -3.34 4.74 13.64
C GLU A 31 -4.84 4.78 13.37
N ASP A 32 -5.26 4.40 12.16
CA ASP A 32 -6.63 4.62 11.70
C ASP A 32 -7.56 3.43 11.99
N VAL A 33 -7.01 2.25 12.31
CA VAL A 33 -7.80 1.04 12.58
C VAL A 33 -7.63 0.57 14.02
N LEU A 34 -6.40 0.21 14.43
CA LEU A 34 -6.18 -0.38 15.76
C LEU A 34 -6.44 0.62 16.89
N GLU A 35 -5.89 1.84 16.78
CA GLU A 35 -6.07 2.88 17.80
C GLU A 35 -7.51 3.42 17.82
N ALA A 36 -8.14 3.58 16.66
CA ALA A 36 -9.53 4.03 16.56
C ALA A 36 -10.54 3.02 17.15
N GLU A 37 -10.34 1.72 16.93
CA GLU A 37 -11.23 0.66 17.40
C GLU A 37 -10.82 0.09 18.78
N GLY A 38 -9.71 0.57 19.36
CA GLY A 38 -9.18 0.06 20.63
C GLY A 38 -8.75 -1.41 20.58
N ILE A 39 -8.47 -1.95 19.40
CA ILE A 39 -8.07 -3.35 19.21
C ILE A 39 -6.56 -3.47 19.45
N ASN A 40 -6.15 -4.41 20.30
CA ASN A 40 -4.73 -4.66 20.50
C ASN A 40 -4.14 -5.54 19.38
N VAL A 41 -2.81 -5.44 19.19
CA VAL A 41 -2.09 -6.16 18.12
C VAL A 41 -2.25 -7.68 18.20
N THR A 42 -2.35 -8.25 19.40
CA THR A 42 -2.50 -9.71 19.57
C THR A 42 -3.85 -10.17 19.02
N GLU A 43 -4.91 -9.44 19.35
CA GLU A 43 -6.27 -9.74 18.91
C GLU A 43 -6.42 -9.54 17.40
N ALA A 44 -5.89 -8.45 16.85
CA ALA A 44 -5.89 -8.24 15.40
C ALA A 44 -5.09 -9.32 14.64
N ALA A 45 -3.93 -9.75 15.17
CA ALA A 45 -3.16 -10.82 14.55
C ALA A 45 -3.93 -12.14 14.53
N ARG A 46 -4.66 -12.43 15.61
CA ARG A 46 -5.55 -13.59 15.71
C ARG A 46 -6.69 -13.52 14.69
N GLN A 47 -7.36 -12.37 14.56
CA GLN A 47 -8.45 -12.17 13.59
C GLN A 47 -7.97 -12.26 12.14
N LEU A 48 -6.77 -11.75 11.85
CA LEU A 48 -6.13 -11.86 10.54
C LEU A 48 -5.54 -13.25 10.25
N GLY A 49 -5.46 -14.14 11.25
CA GLY A 49 -4.89 -15.47 11.11
C GLY A 49 -3.38 -15.47 10.82
N ILE A 50 -2.64 -14.54 11.42
CA ILE A 50 -1.18 -14.38 11.24
C ILE A 50 -0.47 -14.31 12.59
N SER A 51 0.86 -14.47 12.59
CA SER A 51 1.63 -14.30 13.84
C SER A 51 1.61 -12.83 14.30
N ARG A 52 1.60 -12.62 15.62
CA ARG A 52 1.74 -11.27 16.21
C ARG A 52 3.01 -10.55 15.74
N VAL A 53 4.09 -11.30 15.53
CA VAL A 53 5.36 -10.76 15.03
C VAL A 53 5.22 -10.24 13.61
N THR A 54 4.54 -11.00 12.74
CA THR A 54 4.24 -10.58 11.36
C THR A 54 3.45 -9.28 11.35
N LEU A 55 2.37 -9.21 12.12
CA LEU A 55 1.56 -7.99 12.21
C LEU A 55 2.38 -6.82 12.78
N SER A 56 3.12 -7.04 13.88
CA SER A 56 3.95 -5.99 14.48
C SER A 56 4.99 -5.42 13.52
N ARG A 57 5.62 -6.27 12.68
CA ARG A 57 6.57 -5.80 11.66
C ARG A 57 5.89 -4.97 10.58
N LEU A 58 4.70 -5.39 10.14
CA LEU A 58 3.88 -4.63 9.19
C LEU A 58 3.52 -3.25 9.77
N LEU A 59 2.96 -3.21 10.97
CA LEU A 59 2.52 -1.97 11.64
C LEU A 59 3.65 -0.96 11.88
N ASN A 60 4.89 -1.43 12.02
CA ASN A 60 6.07 -0.59 12.24
C ASN A 60 6.87 -0.32 10.96
N GLY A 61 6.28 -0.55 9.78
CA GLY A 61 6.92 -0.28 8.49
C GLY A 61 8.14 -1.15 8.18
N LYS A 62 8.29 -2.29 8.84
CA LYS A 62 9.45 -3.20 8.67
C LYS A 62 9.23 -4.26 7.60
N THR A 63 7.99 -4.48 7.18
CA THR A 63 7.60 -5.38 6.09
C THR A 63 6.44 -4.74 5.35
N GLY A 64 6.44 -4.82 4.02
CA GLY A 64 5.32 -4.34 3.21
C GLY A 64 4.10 -5.28 3.24
N VAL A 65 3.01 -4.82 2.62
CA VAL A 65 1.81 -5.60 2.38
C VAL A 65 2.03 -6.55 1.20
N SER A 66 1.97 -7.86 1.46
CA SER A 66 1.92 -8.88 0.40
C SER A 66 0.50 -9.03 -0.15
N VAL A 67 0.35 -9.74 -1.28
CA VAL A 67 -0.97 -10.08 -1.86
C VAL A 67 -1.84 -10.86 -0.87
N ASP A 68 -1.27 -11.85 -0.18
CA ASP A 68 -1.99 -12.60 0.86
C ASP A 68 -2.45 -11.70 2.02
N MET A 69 -1.58 -10.76 2.45
CA MET A 69 -1.94 -9.80 3.49
C MET A 69 -3.06 -8.86 3.02
N ALA A 70 -3.00 -8.37 1.78
CA ALA A 70 -4.03 -7.53 1.21
C ALA A 70 -5.40 -8.24 1.18
N LEU A 71 -5.42 -9.53 0.81
CA LEU A 71 -6.63 -10.35 0.86
C LEU A 71 -7.18 -10.49 2.29
N ARG A 72 -6.32 -10.74 3.28
CA ARG A 72 -6.73 -10.82 4.69
C ARG A 72 -7.29 -9.49 5.20
N LEU A 73 -6.62 -8.38 4.91
CA LEU A 73 -7.07 -7.03 5.28
C LEU A 73 -8.40 -6.68 4.60
N SER A 74 -8.59 -7.07 3.35
CA SER A 74 -9.84 -6.84 2.61
C SER A 74 -11.03 -7.53 3.28
N GLN A 75 -10.86 -8.80 3.70
CA GLN A 75 -11.88 -9.56 4.40
C GLN A 75 -12.11 -9.04 5.81
N TRP A 76 -11.05 -8.64 6.51
CA TRP A 76 -11.13 -8.15 7.89
C TRP A 76 -11.81 -6.78 7.99
N LEU A 77 -11.53 -5.89 7.05
CA LEU A 77 -11.97 -4.49 7.10
C LEU A 77 -13.11 -4.17 6.12
N GLY A 78 -13.61 -5.15 5.35
CA GLY A 78 -14.65 -4.92 4.34
C GLY A 78 -14.19 -3.97 3.22
N THR A 79 -12.93 -4.11 2.79
CA THR A 79 -12.32 -3.29 1.72
C THR A 79 -11.96 -4.17 0.52
N THR A 80 -11.29 -3.62 -0.50
CA THR A 80 -10.79 -4.41 -1.64
C THR A 80 -9.29 -4.63 -1.52
N PRO A 81 -8.71 -5.78 -1.89
CA PRO A 81 -7.29 -6.04 -1.75
C PRO A 81 -6.41 -5.06 -2.56
N GLU A 82 -6.89 -4.58 -3.71
CA GLU A 82 -6.19 -3.62 -4.58
C GLU A 82 -5.89 -2.30 -3.87
N ILE A 83 -6.71 -1.93 -2.88
CA ILE A 83 -6.55 -0.71 -2.11
C ILE A 83 -5.22 -0.72 -1.35
N TRP A 84 -4.91 -1.85 -0.72
CA TRP A 84 -3.73 -2.04 0.12
C TRP A 84 -2.48 -2.21 -0.74
N LEU A 85 -2.61 -2.93 -1.86
CA LEU A 85 -1.53 -3.08 -2.84
C LEU A 85 -1.16 -1.74 -3.46
N ARG A 86 -2.15 -0.92 -3.84
CA ARG A 86 -1.88 0.42 -4.39
C ARG A 86 -1.16 1.31 -3.38
N MET A 87 -1.55 1.28 -2.11
CA MET A 87 -0.83 2.03 -1.06
C MET A 87 0.62 1.58 -0.94
N GLN A 88 0.85 0.26 -0.94
CA GLN A 88 2.18 -0.33 -0.90
C GLN A 88 3.01 0.10 -2.11
N ASP A 89 2.46 0.04 -3.33
CA ASP A 89 3.13 0.47 -4.56
C ASP A 89 3.54 1.94 -4.50
N VAL A 90 2.64 2.82 -4.03
CA VAL A 90 2.93 4.25 -3.89
C VAL A 90 4.06 4.48 -2.89
N TYR A 91 4.04 3.80 -1.74
CA TYR A 91 5.10 3.85 -0.73
C TYR A 91 6.44 3.37 -1.31
N ASP A 92 6.46 2.19 -1.92
CA ASP A 92 7.67 1.56 -2.45
C ASP A 92 8.27 2.37 -3.60
N LEU A 93 7.44 2.89 -4.50
CA LEU A 93 7.89 3.78 -5.57
C LEU A 93 8.52 5.05 -5.01
N TRP A 94 7.93 5.64 -3.96
CA TRP A 94 8.52 6.83 -3.34
C TRP A 94 9.86 6.53 -2.66
N GLN A 95 9.98 5.43 -1.90
CA GLN A 95 11.26 5.03 -1.33
C GLN A 95 12.31 4.75 -2.42
N ALA A 96 11.93 4.01 -3.47
CA ALA A 96 12.83 3.62 -4.55
C ALA A 96 13.26 4.79 -5.45
N ARG A 97 12.54 5.92 -5.43
CA ARG A 97 12.92 7.16 -6.13
C ARG A 97 14.06 7.92 -5.42
N LYS A 98 14.28 7.68 -4.13
CA LYS A 98 15.38 8.30 -3.37
C LYS A 98 16.75 7.74 -3.77
N THR A 99 16.78 6.51 -4.28
CA THR A 99 18.00 5.84 -4.71
C THR A 99 18.36 6.24 -6.13
N LYS A 100 19.63 6.56 -6.39
CA LYS A 100 20.13 6.83 -7.75
C LYS A 100 20.03 5.55 -8.59
N ARG A 101 19.47 5.66 -9.78
CA ARG A 101 19.40 4.56 -10.75
C ARG A 101 20.44 4.74 -11.85
N PRO A 102 20.96 3.65 -12.45
CA PRO A 102 21.78 3.75 -13.65
C PRO A 102 20.95 4.36 -14.78
N HIS A 103 21.64 4.86 -15.81
CA HIS A 103 20.97 5.32 -17.02
C HIS A 103 20.34 4.12 -17.75
N ILE A 104 19.02 4.11 -17.83
CA ILE A 104 18.24 3.06 -18.51
C ILE A 104 17.92 3.57 -19.90
N LYS A 105 18.36 2.85 -20.94
CA LYS A 105 17.96 3.13 -22.33
C LYS A 105 16.52 2.66 -22.53
N PRO A 106 15.60 3.53 -22.99
CA PRO A 106 14.24 3.10 -23.34
C PRO A 106 14.28 2.04 -24.43
N LEU A 107 13.31 1.11 -24.39
CA LEU A 107 13.12 0.17 -25.49
C LEU A 107 12.71 0.95 -26.73
N GLU A 108 13.53 0.90 -27.78
CA GLU A 108 13.18 1.45 -29.09
C GLU A 108 12.11 0.55 -29.74
N SER A 109 10.90 1.07 -29.94
CA SER A 109 9.85 0.38 -30.67
C SER A 109 10.22 0.28 -32.15
N ARG A 110 10.18 -0.92 -32.73
CA ARG A 110 10.47 -1.16 -34.15
C ARG A 110 9.30 -0.77 -35.07
N GLU A 111 8.81 0.46 -34.97
CA GLU A 111 7.79 0.98 -35.87
C GLU A 111 8.24 2.34 -36.40
N ASN A 112 8.79 2.33 -37.63
CA ASN A 112 8.81 3.42 -38.62
C ASN A 112 9.65 3.01 -39.87
N THR A 113 9.37 1.85 -40.46
CA THR A 113 9.74 1.57 -41.86
C THR A 113 8.47 1.20 -42.64
N CYS A 114 7.53 2.13 -42.69
CA CYS A 114 6.61 2.16 -43.82
C CYS A 114 7.42 2.68 -45.02
N SER A 115 7.87 1.76 -45.86
CA SER A 115 8.50 2.05 -47.14
C SER A 115 7.46 2.72 -48.05
N PRO A 116 7.69 3.94 -48.58
CA PRO A 116 6.86 4.41 -49.69
C PRO A 116 7.12 3.50 -50.89
N ALA A 117 6.03 2.95 -51.43
CA ALA A 117 6.01 2.17 -52.67
C ALA A 117 6.24 3.07 -53.88
#